data_AF-A0A7L4YJI8-F1
#
_entry.id   AF-A0A7L4YJI8-F1
#
_cell.length_a   1.000
_cell.length_b   1.000
_cell.length_c   1.000
_cell.angle_alpha   90.00
_cell.angle_beta   90.00
_cell.angle_gamma   90.00
#
_symmetry.space_group_name_H-M   'P 1'
#
loop_
_entity.id
_entity.type
_entity.pdbx_description
1 polymer ?
#
loop_
_entity_poly.entity_id
_entity_poly.type
_entity_poly.pdbx_seq_one_letter_code
_entity_poly.pdbx_strand_id
1 'polypeptide(L)'
;MPRRERSDLLREAKENLIADGLLGGSTPGAIPDLIERSWRRSLAQGVAPHRLGDRDIAVVNTESLLYRGALPVMQQLANDLADMEVAALISDARGRIIYRTVQSAAQRARLDSFGASPGFDFSERPWAPTD
;
A
#
# COMPACT_ATOMS: atom_id res chain seq x y z
N MET A 1 -18.87 15.84 11.42
CA MET A 1 -18.64 15.96 9.97
C MET A 1 -18.97 14.65 9.28
N PRO A 2 -19.76 14.65 8.20
CA PRO A 2 -20.05 13.47 7.40
C PRO A 2 -18.78 12.86 6.77
N ARG A 3 -18.79 11.53 6.57
CA ARG A 3 -17.65 10.73 6.09
C ARG A 3 -17.08 11.22 4.74
N ARG A 4 -17.94 11.77 3.88
CA ARG A 4 -17.60 12.24 2.53
C ARG A 4 -16.74 13.50 2.58
N GLU A 5 -17.18 14.51 3.33
CA GLU A 5 -16.41 15.75 3.57
C GLU A 5 -15.02 15.45 4.16
N ARG A 6 -14.92 14.52 5.11
CA ARG A 6 -13.61 14.11 5.65
C ARG A 6 -12.71 13.47 4.60
N SER A 7 -13.26 12.63 3.72
CA SER A 7 -12.49 12.02 2.64
C SER A 7 -12.02 13.05 1.61
N ASP A 8 -12.83 14.08 1.38
CA ASP A 8 -12.50 15.14 0.43
C ASP A 8 -11.41 16.06 1.00
N LEU A 9 -11.48 16.39 2.29
CA LEU A 9 -10.39 17.08 3.01
C LEU A 9 -9.07 16.31 2.99
N LEU A 10 -9.13 14.98 3.20
CA LEU A 10 -7.95 14.11 3.08
C LEU A 10 -7.34 14.16 1.68
N ARG A 11 -8.18 14.15 0.66
CA ARG A 11 -7.72 14.21 -0.73
C ARG A 11 -7.09 15.56 -1.03
N GLU A 12 -7.76 16.66 -0.69
CA GLU A 12 -7.28 18.02 -0.91
C GLU A 12 -5.94 18.26 -0.22
N ALA A 13 -5.82 17.90 1.07
CA ALA A 13 -4.58 18.05 1.81
C ALA A 13 -3.41 17.24 1.19
N LYS A 14 -3.69 16.03 0.70
CA LYS A 14 -2.69 15.21 0.01
C LYS A 14 -2.24 15.87 -1.30
N GLU A 15 -3.18 16.35 -2.11
CA GLU A 15 -2.86 17.02 -3.39
C GLU A 15 -2.06 18.31 -3.16
N ASN A 16 -2.41 19.10 -2.14
CA ASN A 16 -1.64 20.29 -1.76
C ASN A 16 -0.21 19.93 -1.33
N LEU A 17 -0.03 18.89 -0.51
CA LEU A 17 1.31 18.43 -0.11
C LEU A 17 2.14 17.93 -1.31
N ILE A 18 1.50 17.30 -2.30
CA ILE A 18 2.16 16.89 -3.54
C ILE A 18 2.58 18.11 -4.36
N ALA A 19 1.72 19.13 -4.48
CA ALA A 19 1.97 20.33 -5.24
C ALA A 19 3.03 21.24 -4.59
N ASP A 20 2.96 21.43 -3.28
CA ASP A 20 3.84 22.31 -2.51
C ASP A 20 5.17 21.63 -2.12
N GLY A 21 5.24 20.30 -2.24
CA GLY A 21 6.40 19.49 -1.90
C GLY A 21 6.65 19.37 -0.39
N LEU A 22 7.83 18.84 -0.02
CA LEU A 22 8.17 18.50 1.38
C LEU A 22 8.16 19.68 2.36
N LEU A 23 8.24 20.92 1.85
CA LEU A 23 8.22 22.13 2.65
C LEU A 23 6.83 22.77 2.74
N GLY A 24 5.86 22.28 1.95
CA GLY A 24 4.47 22.73 2.02
C GLY A 24 3.88 22.52 3.40
N GLY A 25 3.24 23.55 3.95
CA GLY A 25 2.56 23.47 5.24
C GLY A 25 1.20 22.78 5.09
N SER A 26 0.87 21.87 6.00
CA SER A 26 -0.52 21.41 6.15
C SER A 26 -1.23 22.31 7.16
N THR A 27 -2.53 22.59 6.94
CA THR A 27 -3.35 23.29 7.94
C THR A 27 -3.40 22.45 9.21
N PRO A 28 -2.88 22.94 10.35
CA PRO A 28 -2.85 22.16 11.60
C PRO A 28 -4.25 21.68 11.99
N GLY A 29 -4.38 20.40 12.31
CA GLY A 29 -5.64 19.79 12.73
C GLY A 29 -6.61 19.38 11.61
N ALA A 30 -6.29 19.66 10.33
CA ALA A 30 -7.11 19.18 9.22
C ALA A 30 -6.96 17.66 9.01
N ILE A 31 -5.74 17.14 9.15
CA ILE A 31 -5.37 15.73 8.96
C ILE A 31 -4.65 15.23 10.22
N PRO A 32 -4.83 13.96 10.64
CA PRO A 32 -4.06 13.39 11.74
C PRO A 32 -2.55 13.41 11.45
N ASP A 33 -1.74 13.87 12.41
CA ASP A 33 -0.29 14.04 12.22
C ASP A 33 0.43 12.77 11.74
N LEU A 34 -0.07 11.58 12.12
CA LEU A 34 0.48 10.31 11.68
C LEU A 34 0.41 10.14 10.16
N ILE A 35 -0.71 10.54 9.55
CA ILE A 35 -0.94 10.45 8.11
C ILE A 35 -0.05 11.45 7.39
N GLU A 36 0.00 12.70 7.87
CA GLU A 36 0.86 13.74 7.28
C GLU A 36 2.34 13.32 7.31
N ARG A 37 2.83 12.84 8.46
CA ARG A 37 4.20 12.31 8.56
C ARG A 37 4.45 11.16 7.59
N SER A 38 3.47 10.28 7.40
CA SER A 38 3.59 9.17 6.44
C SER A 38 3.74 9.68 5.01
N TRP A 39 2.90 10.62 4.59
CA TRP A 39 2.98 11.19 3.24
C TRP A 39 4.29 11.93 2.99
N ARG A 40 4.78 12.70 3.97
CA ARG A 40 6.09 13.37 3.86
C ARG A 40 7.23 12.37 3.68
N ARG A 41 7.22 11.25 4.41
CA ARG A 41 8.23 10.20 4.21
C ARG A 41 8.11 9.57 2.81
N SER A 42 6.90 9.25 2.34
CA SER A 42 6.71 8.72 0.98
C SER A 42 7.20 9.69 -0.10
N LEU A 43 6.92 10.98 0.03
CA LEU A 43 7.42 12.01 -0.89
C LEU A 43 8.94 12.14 -0.83
N ALA A 44 9.54 12.07 0.36
CA ALA A 44 10.99 12.13 0.52
C ALA A 44 11.73 10.94 -0.11
N GLN A 45 11.03 9.81 -0.28
CA GLN A 45 11.54 8.62 -0.98
C GLN A 45 11.30 8.66 -2.50
N GLY A 46 10.79 9.78 -3.04
CA GLY A 46 10.53 9.93 -4.47
C GLY A 46 9.37 9.07 -4.99
N VAL A 47 8.44 8.65 -4.12
CA VAL A 47 7.26 7.90 -4.55
C VAL A 47 6.42 8.77 -5.49
N ALA A 48 6.22 8.31 -6.72
CA ALA A 48 5.38 8.99 -7.70
C ALA A 48 3.90 8.94 -7.26
N PRO A 49 3.23 10.09 -7.00
CA PRO A 49 1.92 10.11 -6.37
C PRO A 49 0.77 9.50 -7.19
N HIS A 50 0.96 9.40 -8.51
CA HIS A 50 -0.07 8.94 -9.46
C HIS A 50 0.41 7.78 -10.34
N ARG A 51 1.60 7.24 -10.07
CA ARG A 51 2.16 6.13 -10.84
C ARG A 51 2.84 5.16 -9.89
N LEU A 52 2.56 3.87 -10.06
CA LEU A 52 3.47 2.86 -9.57
C LEU A 52 4.70 2.93 -10.47
N GLY A 53 5.85 3.20 -9.87
CA GLY A 53 7.12 3.02 -10.59
C GLY A 53 7.26 1.55 -11.00
N ASP A 54 8.01 1.32 -12.06
CA ASP A 54 8.43 -0.04 -12.43
C ASP A 54 9.34 -0.54 -11.30
N ARG A 55 8.80 -1.39 -10.42
CA ARG A 55 9.55 -2.01 -9.34
C ARG A 55 9.68 -3.49 -9.66
N ASP A 56 10.90 -4.00 -9.55
CA ASP A 56 11.15 -5.43 -9.64
C ASP A 56 10.29 -6.19 -8.61
N ILE A 57 9.46 -7.10 -9.11
CA ILE A 57 8.64 -7.97 -8.27
C ILE A 57 9.51 -9.14 -7.85
N ALA A 58 9.88 -9.16 -6.56
CA ALA A 58 10.75 -10.20 -6.03
C ALA A 58 10.03 -11.56 -5.98
N VAL A 59 10.78 -12.64 -6.18
CA VAL A 59 10.26 -14.00 -5.95
C VAL A 59 9.98 -14.19 -4.46
N VAL A 60 8.76 -14.63 -4.13
CA VAL A 60 8.35 -14.93 -2.76
C VAL A 60 8.92 -16.28 -2.32
N ASN A 61 9.55 -16.31 -1.14
CA ASN A 61 9.98 -17.55 -0.52
C ASN A 61 8.81 -18.26 0.20
N THR A 62 8.17 -19.20 -0.50
CA THR A 62 7.05 -20.01 0.01
C THR A 62 7.45 -21.00 1.12
N GLU A 63 8.75 -21.31 1.24
CA GLU A 63 9.29 -22.19 2.28
C GLU A 63 9.59 -21.46 3.59
N SER A 64 9.44 -20.12 3.61
CA SER A 64 9.61 -19.34 4.84
C SER A 64 8.59 -19.75 5.91
N LEU A 65 8.98 -19.67 7.19
CA LEU A 65 8.07 -19.94 8.31
C LEU A 65 6.86 -19.01 8.30
N LEU A 66 7.06 -17.74 7.93
CA LEU A 66 5.99 -16.77 7.82
C LEU A 66 4.96 -17.16 6.75
N TYR A 67 5.42 -17.57 5.56
CA TYR A 67 4.51 -18.01 4.50
C TYR A 67 3.74 -19.26 4.92
N ARG A 68 4.45 -20.31 5.37
CA ARG A 68 3.83 -21.58 5.76
C ARG A 68 2.88 -21.44 6.94
N GLY A 69 3.22 -20.61 7.93
CA GLY A 69 2.37 -20.34 9.07
C GLY A 69 1.15 -19.46 8.75
N ALA A 70 1.30 -18.48 7.86
CA ALA A 70 0.21 -17.59 7.49
C ALA A 70 -0.76 -18.22 6.48
N LEU A 71 -0.29 -19.11 5.60
CA LEU A 71 -1.09 -19.69 4.52
C LEU A 71 -2.45 -20.25 4.99
N PRO A 72 -2.56 -21.12 6.03
CA PRO A 72 -3.86 -21.64 6.45
C PRO A 72 -4.80 -20.54 6.95
N VAL A 73 -4.27 -19.52 7.64
CA VAL A 73 -5.06 -18.38 8.13
C VAL A 73 -5.55 -17.53 6.96
N MET A 74 -4.69 -17.27 5.98
CA MET A 74 -5.04 -16.48 4.80
C MET A 74 -6.04 -17.21 3.90
N GLN A 75 -5.98 -18.54 3.82
CA GLN A 75 -6.97 -19.35 3.11
C GLN A 75 -8.34 -19.29 3.79
N GLN A 76 -8.38 -19.40 5.12
CA GLN A 76 -9.63 -19.24 5.86
C GLN A 76 -10.20 -17.82 5.66
N LEU A 77 -9.36 -16.79 5.77
CA LEU A 77 -9.77 -15.41 5.56
C LEU A 77 -10.28 -15.17 4.12
N ALA A 78 -9.71 -15.85 3.13
CA ALA A 78 -10.23 -15.80 1.77
C ALA A 78 -11.66 -16.36 1.70
N ASN A 79 -11.95 -17.48 2.38
CA ASN A 79 -13.30 -18.04 2.41
C ASN A 79 -14.28 -17.11 3.12
N ASP A 80 -13.88 -16.54 4.26
CA ASP A 80 -14.74 -15.65 5.06
C ASP A 80 -15.05 -14.33 4.32
N LEU A 81 -14.17 -13.91 3.40
CA LEU A 81 -14.30 -12.69 2.60
C LEU A 81 -14.85 -12.95 1.19
N ALA A 82 -15.24 -14.18 0.83
CA ALA A 82 -15.58 -14.54 -0.55
C ALA A 82 -16.71 -13.68 -1.16
N ASP A 83 -17.70 -13.31 -0.34
CA ASP A 83 -18.84 -12.48 -0.76
C ASP A 83 -18.61 -10.97 -0.52
N MET A 84 -17.38 -10.59 -0.17
CA MET A 84 -16.99 -9.21 0.09
C MET A 84 -16.04 -8.72 -1.02
N GLU A 85 -16.18 -7.46 -1.44
CA GLU A 85 -15.20 -6.82 -2.34
C GLU A 85 -13.91 -6.40 -1.59
N VAL A 86 -13.38 -7.29 -0.74
CA VAL A 86 -12.22 -7.05 0.12
C VAL A 86 -11.15 -8.09 -0.19
N ALA A 87 -9.89 -7.66 -0.15
CA ALA A 87 -8.73 -8.54 -0.20
C ALA A 87 -7.89 -8.33 1.06
N ALA A 88 -7.28 -9.40 1.53
CA ALA A 88 -6.30 -9.37 2.62
C ALA A 88 -4.92 -9.64 2.05
N LEU A 89 -3.92 -8.95 2.59
CA LEU A 89 -2.53 -9.09 2.20
C LEU A 89 -1.68 -9.23 3.44
N ILE A 90 -0.59 -9.97 3.31
CA ILE A 90 0.44 -10.09 4.35
C ILE A 90 1.79 -9.72 3.74
N SER A 91 2.59 -8.99 4.51
CA SER A 91 3.95 -8.61 4.15
C SER A 91 4.97 -9.17 5.14
N ASP A 92 6.22 -9.29 4.69
CA ASP A 92 7.35 -9.52 5.58
C ASP A 92 7.71 -8.25 6.37
N ALA A 93 8.64 -8.37 7.33
CA ALA A 93 9.09 -7.24 8.15
C ALA A 93 9.77 -6.11 7.34
N ARG A 94 10.07 -6.32 6.06
CA ARG A 94 10.61 -5.30 5.16
C ARG A 94 9.52 -4.58 4.37
N GLY A 95 8.26 -5.00 4.45
CA GLY A 95 7.15 -4.42 3.70
C GLY A 95 6.93 -5.05 2.33
N ARG A 96 7.56 -6.20 2.03
CA ARG A 96 7.28 -6.95 0.79
C ARG A 96 6.06 -7.83 0.97
N ILE A 97 5.11 -7.75 0.07
CA ILE A 97 3.93 -8.62 0.09
C ILE A 97 4.39 -10.06 -0.17
N ILE A 98 4.03 -10.99 0.71
CA ILE A 98 4.35 -12.42 0.53
C ILE A 98 3.12 -13.23 0.10
N TYR A 99 1.91 -12.75 0.37
CA TYR A 99 0.67 -13.40 -0.04
C TYR A 99 -0.48 -12.39 -0.09
N ARG A 100 -1.45 -12.65 -0.95
CA ARG A 100 -2.72 -11.93 -1.01
C ARG A 100 -3.88 -12.89 -1.27
N THR A 101 -5.06 -12.58 -0.75
CA THR A 101 -6.29 -13.23 -1.17
C THR A 101 -6.77 -12.67 -2.50
N VAL A 102 -7.38 -13.51 -3.34
CA VAL A 102 -7.96 -13.13 -4.63
C VAL A 102 -9.23 -13.94 -4.85
N GLN A 103 -10.35 -13.25 -5.03
CA GLN A 103 -11.67 -13.86 -5.27
C GLN A 103 -12.04 -13.91 -6.75
N SER A 104 -11.46 -13.04 -7.59
CA SER A 104 -11.73 -13.01 -9.02
C SER A 104 -10.55 -12.47 -9.84
N ALA A 105 -10.56 -12.74 -11.14
CA ALA A 105 -9.58 -12.16 -12.07
C ALA A 105 -9.65 -10.64 -12.13
N ALA A 106 -10.86 -10.06 -12.03
CA ALA A 106 -11.05 -8.62 -11.98
C ALA A 106 -10.47 -8.00 -10.71
N GLN A 107 -10.68 -8.65 -9.55
CA GLN A 107 -10.07 -8.21 -8.29
C GLN A 107 -8.54 -8.30 -8.36
N ARG A 108 -8.00 -9.38 -8.95
CA ARG A 108 -6.56 -9.54 -9.17
C ARG A 108 -5.98 -8.38 -9.96
N ALA A 109 -6.56 -8.08 -11.13
CA ALA A 109 -6.09 -7.01 -12.00
C ALA A 109 -6.14 -5.64 -11.30
N ARG A 110 -7.19 -5.40 -10.51
CA ARG A 110 -7.30 -4.17 -9.72
C ARG A 110 -6.22 -4.08 -8.63
N LEU A 111 -5.94 -5.18 -7.92
CA LEU A 111 -4.85 -5.22 -6.94
C LEU A 111 -3.50 -5.00 -7.61
N ASP A 112 -3.26 -5.63 -8.76
CA ASP A 112 -2.03 -5.44 -9.55
C ASP A 112 -1.84 -3.98 -9.97
N SER A 113 -2.93 -3.28 -10.36
CA SER A 113 -2.86 -1.86 -10.74
C SER A 113 -2.49 -0.89 -9.60
N PHE A 114 -2.50 -1.35 -8.34
CA PHE A 114 -2.05 -0.60 -7.16
C PHE A 114 -0.80 -1.20 -6.51
N GLY A 115 -0.11 -2.14 -7.19
CA GLY A 115 1.11 -2.76 -6.71
C GLY A 115 0.85 -3.79 -5.60
N ALA A 116 -0.40 -4.18 -5.39
CA ALA A 116 -0.78 -5.10 -4.32
C ALA A 116 -0.61 -6.56 -4.73
N SER A 117 0.54 -6.93 -5.30
CA SER A 117 0.90 -8.26 -5.77
C SER A 117 2.00 -8.88 -4.89
N PRO A 118 2.01 -10.23 -4.70
CA PRO A 118 3.11 -10.88 -4.00
C PRO A 118 4.44 -10.58 -4.69
N GLY A 119 5.46 -10.23 -3.89
CA GLY A 119 6.78 -9.79 -4.35
C GLY A 119 6.95 -8.27 -4.40
N PHE A 120 5.85 -7.51 -4.44
CA PHE A 120 5.92 -6.04 -4.50
C PHE A 120 6.40 -5.46 -3.17
N ASP A 121 7.26 -4.45 -3.25
CA ASP A 121 7.86 -3.78 -2.09
C ASP A 121 7.15 -2.47 -1.74
N PHE A 122 6.54 -2.43 -0.56
CA PHE A 122 5.96 -1.22 0.05
C PHE A 122 6.90 -0.56 1.08
N SER A 123 8.16 -0.99 1.15
CA SER A 123 9.13 -0.35 2.02
C SER A 123 9.30 1.13 1.68
N GLU A 124 9.46 1.95 2.71
CA GLU A 124 9.88 3.34 2.59
C GLU A 124 11.41 3.45 2.41
N ARG A 125 12.07 2.41 1.90
CA ARG A 125 13.50 2.49 1.56
C ARG A 125 13.66 3.19 0.22
N PRO A 126 14.76 3.94 0.02
CA PRO A 126 15.06 4.49 -1.29
C PRO A 126 15.15 3.36 -2.29
N TRP A 127 14.40 3.48 -3.40
CA TRP A 127 14.69 2.67 -4.57
C TRP A 127 16.11 3.03 -5.03
N ALA A 128 17.04 2.09 -4.92
CA ALA A 128 18.34 2.17 -5.55
C ALA A 128 18.26 1.35 -6.84
N PRO A 129 18.51 1.94 -8.03
CA PRO A 129 18.66 1.16 -9.24
C PRO A 129 19.81 0.18 -9.04
N THR A 130 19.63 -1.09 -9.41
CA THR A 130 20.78 -1.97 -9.64
C THR A 130 21.47 -1.51 -10.93
N ASP A 131 22.77 -1.22 -10.82
CA ASP A 131 23.68 -1.00 -11.95
C ASP A 131 23.73 -2.21 -12.90
#